data_AF-A0AAN7HF42-F1
#
_entry.id   AF-A0AAN7HF42-F1
#
_cell.length_a   1.000
_cell.length_b   1.000
_cell.length_c   1.000
_cell.angle_alpha   90.00
_cell.angle_beta   90.00
_cell.angle_gamma   90.00
#
_symmetry.space_group_name_H-M   'P 1'
#
loop_
_entity.id
_entity.type
_entity.pdbx_description
1 polymer ?
#
loop_
_entity_poly.entity_id
_entity_poly.type
_entity_poly.pdbx_seq_one_letter_code
_entity_poly.pdbx_strand_id
1 'polypeptide(L)' 'LRKQARRSEASQHARYTFTFCGQELVKHLSVGVWQCRRCKKTIAGDAYLLS' A
#
# COMPACT_ATOMS: atom_id res chain seq x y z
N LEU A 1 1.54 -20.58 10.80
CA LEU A 1 1.32 -20.03 9.43
C LEU A 1 0.25 -18.93 9.38
N ARG A 2 -1.00 -19.18 9.81
CA ARG A 2 -2.09 -18.18 9.75
C ARG A 2 -1.79 -16.82 10.40
N LYS A 3 -1.05 -16.81 11.52
CA LYS A 3 -0.62 -15.57 12.20
C LYS A 3 0.26 -14.67 11.32
N GLN A 4 1.17 -15.26 10.55
CA GLN A 4 2.06 -14.53 9.63
C GLN A 4 1.31 -14.07 8.37
N ALA A 5 0.44 -14.92 7.82
CA ALA A 5 -0.40 -14.57 6.69
C ALA A 5 -1.31 -13.37 7.01
N ARG A 6 -1.99 -13.37 8.17
CA ARG A 6 -2.82 -12.26 8.62
C ARG A 6 -2.05 -10.94 8.71
N ARG A 7 -0.78 -10.96 9.15
CA ARG A 7 0.05 -9.74 9.21
C ARG A 7 0.28 -9.16 7.82
N SER A 8 0.60 -10.02 6.84
CA SER A 8 0.86 -9.60 5.47
C SER A 8 -0.42 -9.11 4.76
N GLU A 9 -1.55 -9.78 4.98
CA GLU A 9 -2.87 -9.34 4.49
C GLU A 9 -3.30 -8.00 5.11
N ALA A 10 -3.03 -7.78 6.40
CA ALA A 10 -3.32 -6.52 7.07
C ALA A 10 -2.49 -5.37 6.47
N SER A 11 -1.19 -5.59 6.24
CA SER A 11 -0.33 -4.57 5.63
C SER A 11 -0.69 -4.28 4.17
N GLN A 12 -1.13 -5.28 3.40
CA GLN A 12 -1.59 -5.11 2.02
C GLN A 12 -2.88 -4.29 1.92
N HIS A 13 -3.83 -4.49 2.85
CA HIS A 13 -5.13 -3.79 2.85
C HIS A 13 -5.12 -2.51 3.68
N ALA A 14 -4.01 -2.18 4.34
CA ALA A 14 -3.86 -0.94 5.07
C ALA A 14 -3.91 0.27 4.11
N ARG A 15 -4.46 1.38 4.62
CA ARG A 15 -4.39 2.67 3.93
C ARG A 15 -3.14 3.40 4.39
N TYR A 16 -2.39 3.92 3.44
CA TYR A 16 -1.18 4.69 3.70
C TYR A 16 -1.35 6.13 3.23
N THR A 17 -0.74 7.06 3.95
CA THR A 17 -0.58 8.45 3.55
C THR A 17 0.40 8.54 2.38
N PHE A 18 -0.05 9.10 1.26
CA PHE A 18 0.82 9.33 0.12
C PHE A 18 1.69 10.58 0.34
N THR A 19 3.00 10.47 0.22
CA THR A 19 3.94 11.58 0.45
C THR A 19 3.72 12.78 -0.48
N PHE A 20 3.25 12.55 -1.71
CA PHE A 20 3.03 13.65 -2.66
C PHE A 20 1.72 14.42 -2.44
N CYS A 21 0.62 13.72 -2.12
CA CYS A 21 -0.70 14.35 -2.03
C CYS A 21 -1.21 14.50 -0.59
N GLY A 22 -0.51 13.91 0.39
CA GLY A 22 -0.85 13.99 1.82
C GLY A 22 -2.17 13.30 2.19
N GLN A 23 -2.70 12.41 1.35
CA GLN A 23 -4.00 11.76 1.57
C GLN A 23 -3.83 10.26 1.78
N GLU A 24 -4.63 9.68 2.66
CA GLU A 24 -4.64 8.24 3.01
C GLU A 24 -5.45 7.40 2.00
N LEU A 25 -5.18 7.60 0.71
CA LEU A 25 -5.95 7.01 -0.40
C LEU A 25 -5.09 6.11 -1.29
N VAL A 26 -3.97 5.61 -0.77
CA VAL A 26 -3.09 4.68 -1.46
C VAL A 26 -3.63 3.26 -1.36
N LYS A 27 -3.61 2.54 -2.47
CA LYS A 27 -4.02 1.13 -2.55
C LYS A 27 -2.91 0.30 -3.19
N HIS A 28 -2.74 -0.93 -2.72
CA HIS A 28 -1.90 -1.93 -3.35
C HIS A 28 -2.55 -2.41 -4.66
N LEU A 29 -1.83 -2.35 -5.78
CA LEU A 29 -2.30 -2.86 -7.07
C LEU A 29 -1.72 -4.25 -7.36
N SER A 30 -0.41 -4.37 -7.24
CA SER A 30 0.36 -5.59 -7.46
C SER A 30 1.58 -5.56 -6.57
N VAL A 31 2.27 -6.71 -6.40
CA VAL A 31 3.46 -6.81 -5.55
C VAL A 31 4.45 -5.68 -5.84
N GLY A 32 4.70 -4.84 -4.84
CA GLY A 32 5.63 -3.71 -4.92
C GLY A 32 5.12 -2.49 -5.69
N VAL A 33 3.84 -2.47 -6.09
CA VAL A 33 3.23 -1.37 -6.85
C VAL A 33 2.01 -0.85 -6.11
N TRP A 34 2.07 0.44 -5.78
CA TRP A 34 1.06 1.14 -5.00
C TRP A 34 0.54 2.33 -5.78
N GLN A 35 -0.77 2.55 -5.78
CA GLN A 35 -1.38 3.68 -6.48
C GLN A 35 -2.27 4.51 -5.57
N CYS A 36 -2.05 5.81 -5.62
CA CYS A 36 -2.88 6.82 -5.01
C CYS A 36 -4.17 7.01 -5.84
N ARG A 37 -5.34 6.83 -5.23
CA ARG A 37 -6.62 6.97 -5.96
C ARG A 37 -6.91 8.39 -6.42
N ARG A 38 -6.46 9.40 -5.65
CA ARG A 38 -6.75 10.81 -5.93
C ARG A 38 -5.84 11.40 -7.00
N CYS A 39 -4.56 11.21 -6.80
CA CYS A 39 -3.50 11.76 -7.65
C CYS A 39 -3.12 10.84 -8.82
N LYS A 40 -3.66 9.60 -8.85
CA LYS A 40 -3.40 8.55 -9.86
C LYS A 40 -1.93 8.22 -10.06
N LYS A 41 -1.06 8.68 -9.16
CA LYS A 41 0.36 8.39 -9.18
C LYS A 41 0.60 7.00 -8.63
N THR A 42 1.49 6.29 -9.31
CA THR A 42 1.97 4.98 -8.92
C THR A 42 3.35 5.14 -8.28
N ILE A 43 3.60 4.43 -7.18
CA ILE A 43 4.88 4.35 -6.49
C ILE A 43 5.31 2.88 -6.44
N ALA A 44 6.61 2.68 -6.61
CA ALA A 44 7.25 1.41 -6.29
C ALA A 44 7.55 1.37 -4.78
N GLY A 45 7.09 0.34 -4.09
CA GLY A 45 7.32 0.11 -2.67
C GLY A 45 7.64 -1.37 -2.40
N ASP A 46 7.59 -1.78 -1.13
CA ASP A 46 7.75 -3.18 -0.80
C ASP A 46 6.51 -3.99 -1.20
N ALA A 47 6.68 -5.31 -1.23
CA ALA A 47 5.62 -6.26 -1.57
C ALA A 47 4.36 -6.14 -0.71
N TYR A 48 4.49 -5.71 0.56
CA TYR A 48 3.38 -5.66 1.51
C TYR A 48 3.36 -4.41 2.39
N LEU A 49 4.42 -3.59 2.37
CA LEU A 49 4.48 -2.32 3.09
C LEU A 49 4.76 -1.18 2.10
N LEU A 50 4.16 -0.02 2.37
CA LEU A 50 4.59 1.24 1.80
C LEU A 50 5.48 1.91 2.85
N SER A 51 6.78 1.98 2.60
CA SER A 51 7.75 2.71 3.44
C SER A 51 7.89 4.16 2.99
#